data_AF-A0A520I9A7-F1
#
_entry.id   AF-A0A520I9A7-F1
#
_cell.length_a   1.000
_cell.length_b   1.000
_cell.length_c   1.000
_cell.angle_alpha   90.00
_cell.angle_beta   90.00
_cell.angle_gamma   90.00
#
_symmetry.space_group_name_H-M   'P 1'
#
loop_
_entity.id
_entity.type
_entity.pdbx_description
1 polymer ?
#
loop_
_entity_poly.entity_id
_entity_poly.type
_entity_poly.pdbx_seq_one_letter_code
_entity_poly.pdbx_strand_id
1 'polypeptide(L)'
;EPLFASADKFDSHCGWPSFTKPITPEHVAELHDHSHGMVRTEIRSAGADSHLGHVFEDGPQDKGGLRYCINSASLRFIPRAEMEANGYAAYLPQVDAAG
;
A
#
# COMPACT_ATOMS: atom_id res chain seq x y z
N GLU A 1 10.62 -6.20 1.95
CA GLU A 1 9.44 -6.80 1.28
C GLU A 1 8.77 -5.75 0.40
N PRO A 2 8.23 -6.11 -0.78
CA PRO A 2 7.45 -5.18 -1.60
C PRO A 2 6.03 -5.04 -1.03
N LEU A 3 5.58 -3.80 -0.83
CA LEU A 3 4.32 -3.51 -0.14
C LEU A 3 3.22 -3.00 -1.09
N PHE A 4 3.56 -2.08 -1.99
CA PHE A 4 2.61 -1.42 -2.89
C PHE A 4 3.22 -1.21 -4.27
N ALA A 5 2.40 -1.34 -5.31
CA ALA A 5 2.77 -0.98 -6.67
C ALA A 5 2.38 0.47 -6.98
N SER A 6 3.17 1.16 -7.81
CA SER A 6 2.83 2.52 -8.26
C SER A 6 1.57 2.56 -9.11
N ALA A 7 1.20 1.45 -9.75
CA ALA A 7 0.00 1.32 -10.56
C ALA A 7 -1.31 1.53 -9.78
N ASP A 8 -1.29 1.12 -8.52
CA ASP A 8 -2.43 1.22 -7.60
C ASP A 8 -2.40 2.51 -6.77
N LYS A 9 -1.37 3.34 -6.95
CA LYS A 9 -1.28 4.65 -6.31
C LYS A 9 -2.27 5.61 -6.94
N PHE A 10 -2.97 6.38 -6.10
CA PHE A 10 -3.85 7.47 -6.55
C PHE A 10 -3.70 8.71 -5.68
N ASP A 11 -4.20 9.84 -6.17
CA ASP A 11 -4.24 11.08 -5.39
C ASP A 11 -5.55 11.18 -4.62
N SER A 12 -5.46 10.94 -3.31
CA SER A 12 -6.60 11.07 -2.39
C SER A 12 -6.73 12.48 -1.80
N HIS A 13 -5.78 13.39 -2.09
CA HIS A 13 -5.70 14.74 -1.50
C HIS A 13 -5.61 14.75 0.04
N CYS A 14 -5.35 13.61 0.69
CA CYS A 14 -5.26 13.52 2.15
C CYS A 14 -3.88 13.89 2.72
N GLY A 15 -2.92 14.25 1.86
CA GLY A 15 -1.55 14.58 2.23
C GLY A 15 -0.60 13.38 2.38
N TRP A 16 -1.10 12.15 2.28
CA TRP A 16 -0.32 10.92 2.39
C TRP A 16 -0.43 10.07 1.12
N PRO A 17 0.61 9.31 0.75
CA PRO A 17 0.52 8.40 -0.38
C PRO A 17 -0.59 7.38 -0.14
N SER A 18 -1.50 7.30 -1.12
CA SER A 18 -2.70 6.47 -1.05
C SER A 18 -2.69 5.43 -2.16
N PHE A 19 -3.05 4.21 -1.82
CA PHE A 19 -3.11 3.07 -2.72
C PHE A 19 -4.48 2.38 -2.63
N THR A 20 -4.92 1.74 -3.70
CA THR A 20 -6.19 1.00 -3.70
C THR A 20 -6.07 -0.42 -3.17
N LYS A 21 -4.88 -1.02 -3.26
CA LYS A 21 -4.59 -2.37 -2.77
C LYS A 21 -3.09 -2.58 -2.52
N PRO A 22 -2.70 -3.55 -1.66
CA PRO A 22 -1.32 -3.98 -1.54
C PRO A 22 -0.87 -4.75 -2.81
N ILE A 23 0.45 -4.81 -3.02
CA ILE A 23 1.02 -5.57 -4.14
C ILE A 23 0.82 -7.09 -3.97
N THR A 24 0.85 -7.53 -2.71
CA THR A 24 0.68 -8.91 -2.26
C THR A 24 -0.06 -8.83 -0.91
N PRO A 25 -1.29 -9.36 -0.79
CA PRO A 25 -2.03 -9.33 0.46
C PRO A 25 -1.25 -9.95 1.64
N GLU A 26 -0.43 -10.96 1.38
CA GLU A 26 0.35 -11.67 2.38
C GLU A 26 1.49 -10.81 2.99
N HIS A 27 1.87 -9.70 2.35
CA HIS A 27 2.91 -8.79 2.87
C HIS A 27 2.34 -7.71 3.80
N VAL A 28 1.02 -7.64 3.95
CA VAL A 28 0.34 -6.63 4.75
C VAL A 28 -0.57 -7.31 5.76
N ALA A 29 -0.42 -6.96 7.03
CA ALA A 29 -1.31 -7.37 8.09
C ALA A 29 -2.31 -6.24 8.40
N GLU A 30 -3.60 -6.61 8.44
CA GLU A 30 -4.70 -5.73 8.82
C GLU A 30 -5.04 -5.96 10.30
N LEU A 31 -4.95 -4.91 11.11
CA LEU A 31 -5.26 -4.95 12.54
C LEU A 31 -6.38 -3.97 12.85
N HIS A 32 -7.50 -4.45 13.37
CA HIS A 32 -8.60 -3.57 13.77
C HIS A 32 -8.20 -2.72 14.98
N ASP A 33 -8.12 -1.42 14.77
CA ASP A 33 -7.89 -0.39 15.76
C ASP A 33 -9.23 0.28 16.14
N HIS A 34 -9.64 0.07 17.39
CA HIS A 34 -10.85 0.67 17.97
C HIS A 34 -10.53 1.89 18.86
N SER A 35 -9.31 2.43 18.79
CA SER A 35 -8.90 3.58 19.59
C SER A 35 -9.62 4.88 19.18
N HIS A 36 -9.70 5.83 20.12
CA HIS A 36 -10.30 7.15 19.92
C HIS A 36 -11.76 7.16 19.44
N GLY A 37 -12.52 6.09 19.66
CA GLY A 37 -13.93 6.01 19.28
C GLY A 37 -14.16 5.88 17.77
N MET A 38 -13.11 5.58 17.01
CA MET A 38 -13.17 5.30 15.57
C MET A 38 -12.85 3.82 15.34
N VAL A 39 -13.49 3.20 14.36
CA VAL A 39 -13.09 1.89 13.86
C VAL A 39 -12.18 2.13 12.66
N ARG A 40 -10.88 1.96 12.84
CA ARG A 40 -9.87 2.04 11.79
C ARG A 40 -9.20 0.69 11.64
N THR A 41 -8.68 0.39 10.47
CA THR A 41 -7.87 -0.80 10.26
C THR A 41 -6.43 -0.35 10.07
N GLU A 42 -5.59 -0.60 11.08
CA GLU A 42 -4.14 -0.38 11.01
C GLU A 42 -3.52 -1.37 10.02
N ILE A 43 -2.59 -0.86 9.22
CA ILE A 43 -1.82 -1.60 8.23
C ILE A 43 -0.39 -1.73 8.74
N ARG A 44 0.10 -2.96 8.86
CA ARG A 44 1.47 -3.29 9.30
C ARG A 44 2.14 -4.19 8.27
N SER A 45 3.47 -4.15 8.18
CA SER A 45 4.20 -5.08 7.31
C SER A 45 4.20 -6.48 7.92
N ALA A 46 3.88 -7.50 7.13
CA ALA A 46 3.81 -8.86 7.64
C ALA A 46 5.18 -9.42 8.03
N GLY A 47 6.25 -9.03 7.31
CA GLY A 47 7.60 -9.52 7.57
C GLY A 47 8.29 -8.90 8.80
N ALA A 48 8.03 -7.62 9.09
CA ALA A 48 8.74 -6.84 10.11
C ALA A 48 7.83 -6.24 11.19
N ASP A 49 6.53 -6.51 11.16
CA ASP A 49 5.51 -5.97 12.06
C ASP A 49 5.58 -4.45 12.24
N SER A 50 6.02 -3.75 11.19
CA SER A 50 6.27 -2.31 11.23
C SER A 50 5.01 -1.56 10.84
N HIS A 51 4.70 -0.48 11.57
CA HIS A 51 3.54 0.36 11.26
C HIS A 51 3.70 1.03 9.89
N LEU A 52 2.74 0.81 9.00
CA LEU A 52 2.71 1.41 7.67
C LEU A 52 1.68 2.54 7.61
N GLY A 53 0.49 2.35 8.17
CA GLY A 53 -0.56 3.35 8.13
C GLY A 53 -1.93 2.76 8.45
N HIS A 54 -2.95 3.18 7.72
CA HIS A 54 -4.33 2.72 7.91
C HIS A 54 -5.04 2.50 6.56
N VAL A 55 -6.03 1.62 6.55
CA VAL A 55 -6.95 1.45 5.41
C VAL A 55 -8.35 1.98 5.78
N PHE A 56 -9.00 2.58 4.78
CA PHE A 56 -10.33 3.16 4.87
C PHE A 56 -11.21 2.66 3.71
N GLU A 57 -12.53 2.63 3.90
CA GLU A 57 -13.52 2.22 2.88
C GLU A 57 -14.02 3.42 2.02
N ASP A 58 -13.30 4.53 2.04
CA ASP A 58 -13.61 5.76 1.29
C ASP A 58 -12.78 5.87 -0.01
N GLY A 59 -12.28 4.75 -0.52
CA GLY A 59 -11.49 4.70 -1.75
C GLY A 59 -12.34 4.69 -3.03
N PRO A 60 -11.66 4.72 -4.20
CA PRO A 60 -12.31 4.62 -5.50
C PRO A 60 -13.10 3.31 -5.64
N GLN A 61 -14.40 3.42 -5.81
CA GLN A 61 -15.32 2.26 -5.84
C GLN A 61 -15.05 1.33 -7.04
N ASP A 62 -14.62 1.89 -8.16
CA ASP A 62 -14.21 1.16 -9.37
C ASP A 62 -12.93 0.34 -9.17
N LYS A 63 -12.17 0.61 -8.11
CA LYS A 63 -10.92 -0.08 -7.74
C LYS A 63 -11.01 -0.89 -6.45
N GLY A 64 -12.23 -1.16 -5.98
CA GLY A 64 -12.50 -1.97 -4.79
C GLY A 64 -12.93 -1.19 -3.56
N GLY A 65 -13.01 0.15 -3.64
CA GLY A 65 -13.55 0.99 -2.56
C GLY A 65 -12.61 1.20 -1.37
N LEU A 66 -11.40 0.64 -1.40
CA LEU A 66 -10.41 0.76 -0.33
C LEU A 66 -9.39 1.85 -0.60
N ARG A 67 -8.98 2.53 0.46
CA ARG A 67 -7.89 3.52 0.47
C ARG A 67 -6.88 3.16 1.55
N TYR A 68 -5.76 2.60 1.11
CA TYR A 68 -4.58 2.35 1.93
C TYR A 68 -3.79 3.67 2.04
N CYS A 69 -3.95 4.34 3.17
CA CYS A 69 -3.28 5.60 3.50
C CYS A 69 -1.98 5.29 4.27
N ILE A 70 -0.84 5.39 3.58
CA ILE A 70 0.44 4.89 4.08
C ILE A 70 1.37 6.06 4.44
N ASN A 71 2.16 5.90 5.49
CA ASN A 71 3.18 6.86 5.85
C ASN A 71 4.34 6.78 4.85
N SER A 72 4.70 7.89 4.23
CA SER A 72 5.82 7.96 3.29
C SER A 72 7.15 7.61 3.94
N ALA A 73 7.32 7.88 5.24
CA ALA A 73 8.53 7.53 5.99
C ALA A 73 8.71 6.02 6.17
N SER A 74 7.63 5.24 6.07
CA SER A 74 7.65 3.78 6.16
C SER A 74 7.96 3.10 4.81
N LEU A 75 8.13 3.87 3.74
CA LEU A 75 8.31 3.35 2.38
C LEU A 75 9.65 3.80 1.78
N ARG A 76 10.29 2.88 1.06
CA ARG A 76 11.39 3.19 0.14
C ARG A 76 10.91 2.96 -1.28
N PHE A 77 10.90 4.01 -2.09
CA PHE A 77 10.59 3.89 -3.51
C PHE A 77 11.75 3.22 -4.26
N ILE A 78 11.42 2.28 -5.14
CA ILE A 78 12.38 1.63 -6.05
C ILE A 78 11.90 1.92 -7.48
N PRO A 79 12.66 2.67 -8.28
CA PRO A 79 12.30 2.93 -9.68
C PRO A 79 12.18 1.64 -10.48
N ARG A 80 11.25 1.59 -11.44
CA ARG A 80 11.05 0.43 -12.34
C ARG A 80 12.36 -0.08 -12.95
N ALA A 81 13.21 0.83 -13.42
CA ALA A 81 14.50 0.50 -14.04
C ALA A 81 15.49 -0.20 -13.09
N GLU A 82 15.32 -0.04 -11.77
CA GLU A 82 16.17 -0.64 -10.75
C GLU A 82 15.57 -1.92 -10.16
N MET A 83 14.29 -2.23 -10.44
CA MET A 83 13.60 -3.37 -9.84
C MET A 83 14.28 -4.70 -10.15
N GLU A 84 14.65 -4.95 -11.41
CA GLU A 84 15.31 -6.21 -11.80
C GLU A 84 16.65 -6.40 -11.08
N ALA A 85 17.50 -5.37 -11.10
CA ALA A 85 18.81 -5.38 -10.46
C ALA A 85 18.72 -5.60 -8.94
N ASN A 86 17.62 -5.16 -8.32
CA ASN A 86 17.35 -5.34 -6.89
C ASN A 86 16.58 -6.63 -6.56
N GLY A 87 16.34 -7.52 -7.55
CA GLY A 87 15.66 -8.81 -7.33
C GLY A 87 14.12 -8.73 -7.29
N TYR A 88 13.53 -7.62 -7.74
CA TYR A 88 12.08 -7.40 -7.77
C TYR A 88 11.45 -7.62 -9.16
N ALA A 89 12.15 -8.32 -10.07
CA ALA A 89 11.68 -8.58 -11.43
C ALA A 89 10.28 -9.24 -11.48
N ALA A 90 9.97 -10.11 -10.51
CA ALA A 90 8.67 -10.80 -10.42
C ALA A 90 7.47 -9.85 -10.26
N TYR A 91 7.69 -8.63 -9.77
CA TYR A 91 6.65 -7.63 -9.48
C TYR A 91 6.48 -6.60 -10.61
N LEU A 92 7.35 -6.62 -11.63
CA LEU A 92 7.25 -5.72 -12.78
C LEU A 92 5.87 -5.76 -13.46
N PRO A 93 5.22 -6.93 -13.69
CA PRO A 93 3.91 -6.96 -14.34
C PRO A 93 2.84 -6.16 -13.59
N GLN A 94 2.90 -6.10 -12.25
CA GLN A 94 1.93 -5.35 -11.44
C GLN A 94 2.22 -3.84 -11.45
N VAL A 95 3.49 -3.46 -11.60
CA VAL A 95 3.89 -2.06 -11.79
C VAL A 95 3.50 -1.57 -13.19
N ASP A 96 3.60 -2.46 -14.18
CA ASP A 96 3.36 -2.16 -15.59
C ASP A 96 1.88 -2.30 -15.99
N ALA A 97 1.06 -2.98 -15.19
CA ALA A 97 -0.38 -3.10 -15.39
C ALA A 97 -1.14 -1.77 -15.25
N ALA A 98 -0.47 -0.68 -14.85
CA ALA A 98 -0.96 0.67 -15.10
C ALA A 98 -0.72 1.06 -16.57
N GLY A 99 -1.49 0.43 -17.46
CA GLY A 99 -1.57 0.74 -18.88
C GLY A 99 -3.02 0.73 -19.33
#